data_AF-A0A1H7KZS5-F1
#
_entry.id   AF-A0A1H7KZS5-F1
#
_cell.length_a   1.000
_cell.length_b   1.000
_cell.length_c   1.000
_cell.angle_alpha   90.00
_cell.angle_beta   90.00
_cell.angle_gamma   90.00
#
_symmetry.space_group_name_H-M   'P 1'
#
loop_
_entity.id
_entity.type
_entity.pdbx_description
1 polymer ?
#
loop_
_entity_poly.entity_id
_entity_poly.type
_entity_poly.pdbx_seq_one_letter_code
_entity_poly.pdbx_strand_id
1 'polypeptide(L)'
;MIRQMRERLRQRKGFTLAELLIVVAIIAVLVAIAIPTFTNQLEKAREATDAANIRALYAEVVAEYLETGNPVAAKTMPVQQKKDGWQSDIAWPSGITAPGAKTSGSWSVSCGADGEVSIN
;
A
#
# COMPACT_ATOMS: atom_id res chain seq x y z
N MET A 1 -49.55 31.71 32.65
CA MET A 1 -48.61 31.53 31.51
C MET A 1 -47.36 30.69 31.83
N ILE A 2 -46.86 30.66 33.08
CA ILE A 2 -45.60 29.97 33.44
C ILE A 2 -45.68 28.43 33.41
N ARG A 3 -46.88 27.82 33.48
CA ARG A 3 -47.05 26.35 33.48
C ARG A 3 -46.67 25.66 32.15
N GLN A 4 -46.80 26.34 31.01
CA GLN A 4 -46.50 25.73 29.69
C GLN A 4 -45.00 25.66 29.36
N MET A 5 -44.15 26.47 30.02
CA MET A 5 -42.69 26.44 29.79
C MET A 5 -42.01 25.21 30.42
N ARG A 6 -42.56 24.64 31.51
CA ARG A 6 -41.96 23.52 32.23
C ARG A 6 -42.13 22.17 31.52
N GLU A 7 -43.17 22.04 30.68
CA GLU A 7 -43.42 20.82 29.90
C GLU A 7 -42.46 20.66 28.72
N ARG A 8 -42.05 21.77 28.08
CA ARG A 8 -41.08 21.73 26.95
C ARG A 8 -39.67 21.28 27.38
N LEU A 9 -39.31 21.45 28.65
CA LEU A 9 -38.02 20.99 29.19
C LEU A 9 -38.00 19.48 29.49
N ARG A 10 -39.15 18.89 29.85
CA ARG A 10 -39.30 17.45 30.09
C ARG A 10 -39.39 16.61 28.80
N GLN A 11 -39.68 17.24 27.66
CA GLN A 11 -39.75 16.58 26.36
C GLN A 11 -38.40 16.52 25.63
N ARG A 12 -37.32 17.05 26.21
CA ARG A 12 -35.97 16.83 25.68
C ARG A 12 -35.54 15.41 26.07
N LYS A 13 -35.87 14.43 25.22
CA LYS A 13 -35.26 13.09 25.27
C LYS A 13 -33.76 13.27 25.03
N GLY A 14 -32.98 13.16 26.10
CA GLY A 14 -31.51 13.14 26.04
C GLY A 14 -31.01 11.81 25.50
N PHE A 15 -29.81 11.84 24.93
CA PHE A 15 -29.09 10.66 24.48
C PHE A 15 -28.79 9.74 25.67
N THR A 16 -29.17 8.47 25.58
CA THR A 16 -28.99 7.52 26.69
C THR A 16 -27.60 6.89 26.63
N LEU A 17 -27.03 6.56 27.79
CA LEU A 17 -25.76 5.83 27.87
C LEU A 17 -25.87 4.45 27.18
N ALA A 18 -27.04 3.82 27.24
CA ALA A 18 -27.30 2.54 26.58
C ALA A 18 -27.25 2.65 25.04
N GLU A 19 -27.78 3.73 24.47
CA GLU A 19 -27.68 4.00 23.03
C GLU A 19 -26.21 4.19 22.61
N LEU A 20 -25.40 4.92 23.38
CA LEU A 20 -23.96 5.03 23.09
C LEU A 20 -23.28 3.65 23.15
N LEU A 21 -23.59 2.87 24.20
CA LEU A 21 -22.90 1.62 24.50
C LEU A 21 -23.10 0.59 23.39
N ILE A 22 -24.33 0.46 22.89
CA ILE A 22 -24.63 -0.45 21.78
C ILE A 22 -23.89 -0.01 20.50
N VAL A 23 -23.81 1.30 20.23
CA VAL A 23 -23.12 1.82 19.05
C VAL A 23 -21.62 1.52 19.09
N VAL A 24 -20.94 1.80 20.22
CA VAL A 24 -19.51 1.48 20.34
C VAL A 24 -19.24 -0.02 20.31
N ALA A 25 -20.16 -0.84 20.84
CA ALA A 25 -20.08 -2.29 20.75
C ALA A 25 -20.12 -2.78 19.30
N ILE A 26 -21.03 -2.25 18.48
CA ILE A 26 -21.11 -2.61 17.05
C ILE A 26 -19.87 -2.12 16.30
N ILE A 27 -19.41 -0.89 16.55
CA ILE A 27 -18.18 -0.34 15.93
C ILE A 27 -16.97 -1.21 16.28
N ALA A 28 -16.84 -1.68 17.51
CA ALA A 28 -15.74 -2.54 17.92
C ALA A 28 -15.68 -3.85 17.10
N VAL A 29 -16.84 -4.47 16.84
CA VAL A 29 -16.91 -5.69 16.01
C VAL A 29 -16.53 -5.39 14.56
N LEU A 30 -17.01 -4.28 13.99
CA LEU A 30 -16.67 -3.88 12.62
C LEU A 30 -15.16 -3.61 12.47
N VAL A 31 -14.58 -2.85 13.40
CA VAL A 31 -13.16 -2.48 13.40
C VAL A 31 -12.26 -3.71 13.53
N ALA A 32 -12.65 -4.69 14.34
CA ALA A 32 -11.90 -5.94 14.53
C ALA A 32 -11.67 -6.70 13.22
N ILE A 33 -12.63 -6.64 12.28
CA ILE A 33 -12.52 -7.28 10.95
C ILE A 33 -11.92 -6.31 9.91
N ALA A 34 -12.28 -5.03 9.98
CA ALA A 34 -11.88 -4.02 9.00
C ALA A 34 -10.37 -3.70 9.03
N ILE A 35 -9.75 -3.60 10.20
CA ILE A 35 -8.31 -3.27 10.31
C ILE A 35 -7.41 -4.34 9.64
N PRO A 36 -7.50 -5.64 9.96
CA PRO A 36 -6.61 -6.63 9.36
C PRO A 36 -6.84 -6.77 7.86
N THR A 37 -8.09 -6.66 7.40
CA THR A 37 -8.41 -6.74 5.97
C THR A 37 -7.88 -5.53 5.20
N PHE A 38 -8.05 -4.32 5.72
CA PHE A 38 -7.54 -3.10 5.11
C PHE A 38 -6.01 -3.05 5.09
N THR A 39 -5.35 -3.45 6.18
CA THR A 39 -3.88 -3.45 6.24
C THR A 39 -3.25 -4.44 5.25
N ASN A 40 -3.86 -5.61 5.05
CA ASN A 40 -3.42 -6.56 4.02
C ASN A 40 -3.65 -6.03 2.60
N GLN A 41 -4.76 -5.36 2.33
CA GLN A 41 -5.01 -4.75 1.01
C GLN A 41 -4.04 -3.61 0.71
N LEU A 42 -3.76 -2.76 1.71
CA LEU A 42 -2.78 -1.70 1.58
C LEU A 42 -1.38 -2.24 1.27
N GLU A 43 -1.02 -3.38 1.86
CA GLU A 43 0.26 -4.02 1.57
C GLU A 43 0.33 -4.56 0.13
N LYS A 44 -0.72 -5.24 -0.33
CA LYS A 44 -0.80 -5.69 -1.74
C LYS A 44 -0.74 -4.53 -2.73
N ALA A 45 -1.32 -3.37 -2.40
CA ALA A 45 -1.24 -2.17 -3.24
C ALA A 45 0.19 -1.60 -3.31
N ARG A 46 0.94 -1.64 -2.19
CA ARG A 46 2.36 -1.24 -2.16
C ARG A 46 3.22 -2.17 -2.99
N GLU A 47 3.02 -3.48 -2.87
CA GLU A 47 3.71 -4.49 -3.66
C GLU A 47 3.45 -4.31 -5.17
N ALA A 48 2.20 -4.08 -5.56
CA ALA A 48 1.85 -3.79 -6.94
C ALA A 48 2.55 -2.52 -7.46
N THR A 49 2.65 -1.49 -6.62
CA THR A 49 3.38 -0.25 -6.94
C THR A 49 4.87 -0.52 -7.12
N ASP A 50 5.50 -1.26 -6.22
CA ASP A 50 6.91 -1.61 -6.33
C ASP A 50 7.21 -2.45 -7.56
N ALA A 51 6.36 -3.44 -7.86
CA ALA A 51 6.49 -4.24 -9.06
C ALA A 51 6.28 -3.42 -10.34
N ALA A 52 5.38 -2.42 -10.33
CA ALA A 52 5.22 -1.49 -11.45
C ALA A 52 6.45 -0.59 -11.62
N ASN A 53 7.00 -0.08 -10.51
CA ASN A 53 8.20 0.75 -10.51
C ASN A 53 9.42 -0.02 -11.04
N ILE A 54 9.61 -1.28 -10.61
CA ILE A 54 10.70 -2.13 -11.12
C ILE A 54 10.55 -2.35 -12.62
N ARG A 55 9.34 -2.64 -13.12
CA ARG A 55 9.10 -2.81 -14.56
C ARG A 55 9.38 -1.52 -15.34
N ALA A 56 9.00 -0.37 -14.79
CA ALA A 56 9.27 0.92 -15.40
C ALA A 56 10.77 1.21 -15.47
N LEU A 57 11.50 1.00 -14.37
CA LEU A 57 12.96 1.14 -14.33
C LEU A 57 13.65 0.19 -15.31
N TYR A 58 13.20 -1.06 -15.38
CA TYR A 58 13.71 -2.04 -16.32
C TYR A 58 13.54 -1.58 -17.77
N ALA A 59 12.34 -1.16 -18.16
CA ALA A 59 12.08 -0.67 -19.50
C ALA A 59 12.94 0.55 -19.84
N GLU A 60 13.11 1.47 -18.89
CA GLU A 60 13.94 2.66 -19.04
C GLU A 60 15.42 2.32 -19.23
N VAL A 61 15.97 1.43 -18.39
CA VAL A 61 17.36 0.99 -18.45
C VAL A 61 17.65 0.23 -19.75
N VAL A 62 16.73 -0.65 -20.17
CA VAL A 62 16.88 -1.39 -21.43
C VAL A 62 16.82 -0.46 -22.63
N ALA A 63 15.87 0.50 -22.65
CA ALA A 63 15.78 1.47 -23.74
C ALA A 63 17.07 2.30 -23.89
N GLU A 64 17.62 2.78 -22.77
CA GLU A 64 18.87 3.55 -22.78
C GLU A 64 20.07 2.73 -23.26
N TYR A 65 20.15 1.46 -22.86
CA TYR A 65 21.21 0.55 -23.34
C TYR A 65 21.09 0.32 -24.86
N LEU A 66 19.87 0.14 -25.38
CA LEU A 66 19.64 -0.04 -26.81
C LEU A 66 19.97 1.20 -27.65
N GLU A 67 19.79 2.40 -27.08
CA GLU A 67 20.12 3.66 -27.76
C GLU A 67 21.63 3.97 -27.74
N THR A 68 22.29 3.74 -26.61
CA THR A 68 23.69 4.17 -26.40
C THR A 68 24.71 3.06 -26.65
N GLY A 69 24.32 1.80 -26.53
CA GLY A 69 25.21 0.64 -26.52
C GLY A 69 26.16 0.60 -25.33
N ASN A 70 25.96 1.45 -24.33
CA ASN A 70 26.83 1.60 -23.16
C ASN A 70 26.15 1.04 -21.90
N PRO A 71 26.92 0.55 -20.91
CA PRO A 71 26.38 0.16 -19.62
C PRO A 71 25.61 1.31 -18.97
N VAL A 72 24.46 0.99 -18.38
CA VAL A 72 23.55 1.97 -17.78
C VAL A 72 23.67 1.89 -16.26
N ALA A 73 23.98 3.02 -15.65
CA ALA A 73 24.10 3.14 -14.19
C ALA A 73 22.77 2.82 -13.49
N ALA A 74 22.86 2.40 -12.22
CA ALA A 74 21.70 2.00 -11.44
C ALA A 74 20.69 3.14 -11.27
N LYS A 75 19.50 2.99 -11.83
CA LYS A 75 18.35 3.86 -11.57
C LYS A 75 17.59 3.32 -10.38
N THR A 76 17.13 4.21 -9.49
CA THR A 76 16.58 3.80 -8.20
C THR A 76 15.20 4.37 -7.91
N MET A 77 14.36 3.60 -7.23
CA MET A 77 13.04 4.01 -6.72
C MET A 77 12.86 3.54 -5.27
N PRO A 78 12.27 4.35 -4.38
CA PRO A 78 12.09 3.97 -2.98
C PRO A 78 11.10 2.81 -2.83
N VAL A 79 11.44 1.85 -1.99
CA VAL A 79 10.58 0.71 -1.65
C VAL A 79 9.33 1.19 -0.93
N GLN A 80 8.15 0.75 -1.40
CA GLN A 80 6.86 1.06 -0.79
C GLN A 80 6.39 -0.05 0.16
N GLN A 81 6.77 -1.30 -0.09
CA GLN A 81 6.45 -2.46 0.72
C GLN A 81 6.97 -2.30 2.17
N LYS A 82 6.18 -2.79 3.13
CA LYS A 82 6.49 -2.76 4.57
C LYS A 82 6.52 -4.14 5.23
N LYS A 83 6.04 -5.19 4.55
CA LYS A 83 6.13 -6.58 5.00
C LYS A 83 7.17 -7.34 4.21
N ASP A 84 7.84 -8.26 4.88
CA ASP A 84 8.82 -9.14 4.25
C ASP A 84 8.10 -10.23 3.43
N GLY A 85 8.71 -10.61 2.31
CA GLY A 85 8.12 -11.52 1.32
C GLY A 85 6.98 -10.90 0.51
N TRP A 86 6.82 -11.33 -0.73
CA TRP A 86 5.68 -10.96 -1.58
C TRP A 86 4.40 -11.61 -1.03
N GLN A 87 3.43 -10.78 -0.65
CA GLN A 87 2.11 -11.22 -0.18
C GLN A 87 1.11 -11.40 -1.34
N SER A 88 1.52 -11.06 -2.56
CA SER A 88 0.74 -11.19 -3.80
C SER A 88 1.51 -11.95 -4.87
N ASP A 89 0.77 -12.70 -5.68
CA ASP A 89 1.31 -13.39 -6.85
C ASP A 89 1.59 -12.36 -7.95
N ILE A 90 2.85 -11.98 -8.10
CA ILE A 90 3.27 -11.02 -9.11
C ILE A 90 3.82 -11.78 -10.32
N ALA A 91 3.17 -11.59 -11.46
CA ALA A 91 3.67 -12.08 -12.74
C ALA A 91 4.80 -11.19 -13.24
N TRP A 92 6.04 -11.66 -13.12
CA TRP A 92 7.21 -10.97 -13.66
C TRP A 92 7.35 -11.23 -15.16
N PRO A 93 7.68 -10.21 -15.98
CA PRO A 93 7.90 -10.40 -17.40
C PRO A 93 9.15 -11.25 -17.66
N SER A 94 9.16 -11.97 -18.78
CA SER A 94 10.32 -12.74 -19.23
C SER A 94 11.57 -11.84 -19.36
N GLY A 95 12.68 -12.26 -18.77
CA GLY A 95 13.92 -11.47 -18.68
C GLY A 95 14.11 -10.75 -17.34
N ILE A 96 13.13 -10.80 -16.44
CA ILE A 96 13.26 -10.35 -15.05
C ILE A 96 13.17 -11.56 -14.11
N THR A 97 14.25 -11.83 -13.38
CA THR A 97 14.20 -12.72 -12.22
C THR A 97 13.47 -11.99 -11.10
N ALA A 98 12.47 -12.63 -10.50
CA ALA A 98 11.70 -12.05 -9.40
C ALA A 98 12.64 -11.58 -8.28
N PRO A 99 12.73 -10.26 -8.01
CA PRO A 99 13.62 -9.78 -6.97
C PRO A 99 13.07 -10.16 -5.59
N GLY A 100 13.97 -10.39 -4.64
CA GLY A 100 13.58 -10.63 -3.25
C GLY A 100 12.87 -9.40 -2.68
N ALA A 101 11.73 -9.62 -2.02
CA ALA A 101 10.97 -8.56 -1.36
C ALA A 101 11.85 -7.71 -0.43
N LYS A 102 11.56 -6.41 -0.33
CA LYS A 102 12.30 -5.46 0.51
C LYS A 102 11.32 -4.72 1.40
N THR A 103 11.72 -4.44 2.63
CA THR A 103 10.90 -3.65 3.59
C THR A 103 11.44 -2.24 3.81
N SER A 104 12.59 -1.92 3.22
CA SER A 104 13.26 -0.63 3.33
C SER A 104 14.31 -0.45 2.23
N GLY A 105 14.77 0.79 2.04
CA GLY A 105 15.76 1.15 1.03
C GLY A 105 15.12 1.47 -0.32
N SER A 106 15.86 1.17 -1.39
CA SER A 106 15.44 1.43 -2.77
C SER A 106 15.57 0.17 -3.62
N TRP A 107 14.67 0.04 -4.57
CA TRP A 107 14.84 -0.80 -5.75
C TRP A 107 15.84 -0.14 -6.69
N SER A 108 16.79 -0.89 -7.23
CA SER A 108 17.69 -0.41 -8.26
C SER A 108 17.73 -1.34 -9.46
N VAL A 109 17.80 -0.76 -10.66
CA VAL A 109 17.95 -1.50 -11.91
C VAL A 109 19.11 -0.91 -12.71
N SER A 110 20.03 -1.76 -13.17
CA SER A 110 21.21 -1.37 -13.94
C SER A 110 21.46 -2.34 -15.08
N CYS A 111 22.11 -1.88 -16.15
CA CYS A 111 22.55 -2.74 -17.26
C CYS A 111 24.08 -2.79 -17.32
N GLY A 112 24.64 -4.00 -17.30
CA GLY A 112 26.07 -4.26 -17.45
C GLY A 112 26.56 -4.01 -18.88
N ALA A 113 27.88 -4.05 -19.07
CA ALA A 113 28.51 -3.89 -20.38
C ALA A 113 28.22 -5.07 -21.32
N ASP A 114 27.91 -6.22 -20.74
CA ASP A 114 27.43 -7.46 -21.37
C ASP A 114 25.95 -7.40 -21.78
N GLY A 115 25.23 -6.32 -21.45
CA GLY A 115 23.79 -6.19 -21.70
C GLY A 115 22.92 -6.93 -20.67
N GLU A 116 23.52 -7.47 -19.60
CA GLU A 116 22.76 -8.13 -18.54
C GLU A 116 22.12 -7.10 -17.62
N VAL A 117 20.81 -7.21 -17.42
CA VAL A 117 20.06 -6.32 -16.53
C VAL A 117 19.99 -6.92 -15.14
N SER A 118 20.54 -6.20 -14.17
CA SER A 118 20.53 -6.56 -12.75
C SER A 118 19.49 -5.74 -12.00
N ILE A 119 18.69 -6.41 -11.16
CA ILE A 119 17.73 -5.77 -10.27
C ILE A 119 18.16 -6.06 -8.85
N ASN A 120 18.34 -5.00 -8.05
CA ASN A 120 18.63 -5.12 -6.64
C ASN A 120 17.52 -4.52 -5.81
#